data_AF-A0A7S1VZ89-F1
#
_entry.id   AF-A0A7S1VZ89-F1
#
_cell.length_a   1.000
_cell.length_b   1.000
_cell.length_c   1.000
_cell.angle_alpha   90.00
_cell.angle_beta   90.00
_cell.angle_gamma   90.00
#
_symmetry.space_group_name_H-M   'P 1'
#
loop_
_entity.id
_entity.type
_entity.pdbx_description
1 polymer ?
#
loop_
_entity_poly.entity_id
_entity_poly.type
_entity_poly.pdbx_seq_one_letter_code
_entity_poly.pdbx_strand_id
1 'polypeptide(L)'
;RGITAELVPDDGEGLAISVATPKASGGEAFVSALSAQLEGFAVNSQSAGLVVREESNASSSTFRREAHAYYYYSKLLYDARLAPGQAASEFVQSFVEKCGSLSPTALEHGRLLAECTAAVQRLCALVQAHEDEGRRDSYAAAEPGLAAEFRPWLRRSVERCVYTRVGGPLWNLYEGRHSAEDAQYTEKVRMLGAVSDAALLEALEVRS
;
A
#
# COMPACT_ATOMS: atom_id res chain seq x y z
N ARG A 1 16.39 -22.68 10.77
CA ARG A 1 15.00 -23.13 10.49
C ARG A 1 14.13 -21.88 10.63
N GLY A 2 13.53 -21.44 9.54
CA GLY A 2 12.85 -20.13 9.46
C GLY A 2 11.39 -20.19 9.91
N ILE A 3 10.80 -19.02 10.10
CA ILE A 3 9.36 -18.83 10.22
C ILE A 3 8.82 -18.69 8.79
N THR A 4 7.76 -19.42 8.46
CA THR A 4 7.07 -19.30 7.17
C THR A 4 5.62 -18.93 7.41
N ALA A 5 5.11 -17.96 6.65
CA ALA A 5 3.72 -17.55 6.70
C ALA A 5 3.10 -17.73 5.32
N GLU A 6 2.00 -18.46 5.26
CA GLU A 6 1.24 -18.71 4.04
C GLU A 6 -0.21 -18.26 4.24
N LEU A 7 -0.79 -17.65 3.22
CA LEU A 7 -2.20 -17.30 3.22
C LEU A 7 -2.98 -18.52 2.74
N VAL A 8 -3.82 -19.06 3.62
CA VAL A 8 -4.64 -20.24 3.37
C VAL A 8 -6.09 -19.78 3.26
N PRO A 9 -6.87 -20.27 2.28
CA PRO A 9 -8.31 -20.06 2.28
C PRO A 9 -8.90 -20.66 3.56
N ASP A 10 -9.68 -19.86 4.29
CA ASP A 10 -10.50 -20.35 5.40
C ASP A 10 -11.69 -21.12 4.83
N ASP A 11 -12.35 -21.96 5.62
CA ASP A 11 -13.50 -22.80 5.18
C ASP A 11 -14.78 -21.96 4.83
N GLY A 12 -14.61 -20.67 4.50
CA GLY A 12 -15.59 -19.71 3.98
C GLY A 12 -14.96 -18.68 3.01
N GLU A 13 -15.63 -17.55 2.72
CA GLU A 13 -15.09 -16.47 1.85
C GLU A 13 -13.98 -15.62 2.51
N GLY A 14 -13.08 -16.24 3.27
CA GLY A 14 -12.02 -15.58 4.05
C GLY A 14 -10.61 -16.08 3.72
N LEU A 15 -9.61 -15.23 3.95
CA LEU A 15 -8.20 -15.62 3.93
C LEU A 15 -7.68 -15.68 5.37
N ALA A 16 -7.16 -16.84 5.76
CA ALA A 16 -6.43 -17.05 7.00
C ALA A 16 -4.92 -16.91 6.77
N ILE A 17 -4.20 -16.40 7.76
CA ILE A 17 -2.73 -16.40 7.75
C ILE A 17 -2.29 -17.61 8.58
N SER A 18 -1.75 -18.63 7.92
CA SER A 18 -1.13 -19.77 8.57
C SER A 18 0.35 -19.49 8.77
N VAL A 19 0.79 -19.41 10.03
CA VAL A 19 2.19 -19.21 10.39
C VAL A 19 2.76 -20.53 10.91
N ALA A 20 3.68 -21.12 10.15
CA ALA A 20 4.46 -22.25 10.62
C ALA A 20 5.76 -21.75 11.27
N THR A 21 5.89 -21.99 12.57
CA THR A 21 7.11 -21.69 13.33
C THR A 21 7.77 -22.97 13.84
N PRO A 22 9.10 -22.99 14.04
CA PRO A 22 9.74 -24.07 14.76
C PRO A 22 9.14 -24.18 16.18
N LYS A 23 8.90 -25.41 16.69
CA LYS A 23 8.41 -25.71 18.06
C LYS A 23 9.37 -25.31 19.20
N ALA A 24 10.25 -24.34 18.96
CA ALA A 24 11.12 -23.75 19.98
C ALA A 24 10.37 -22.58 20.63
N SER A 25 10.72 -22.23 21.87
CA SER A 25 10.11 -21.15 22.65
C SER A 25 10.05 -19.79 21.92
N GLY A 26 11.00 -19.52 20.99
CA GLY A 26 10.98 -18.32 20.16
C GLY A 26 9.89 -18.30 19.08
N GLY A 27 9.42 -19.45 18.60
CA GLY A 27 8.34 -19.55 17.63
C GLY A 27 6.97 -19.26 18.22
N GLU A 28 6.72 -19.72 19.45
CA GLU A 28 5.48 -19.44 20.20
C GLU A 28 5.41 -17.98 20.63
N ALA A 29 6.52 -17.39 21.08
CA ALA A 29 6.61 -15.98 21.41
C ALA A 29 6.31 -15.07 20.19
N PHE A 30 6.77 -15.46 19.00
CA PHE A 30 6.47 -14.74 17.76
C PHE A 30 4.99 -14.81 17.40
N VAL A 31 4.37 -16.00 17.46
CA VAL A 31 2.93 -16.16 17.19
C VAL A 31 2.11 -15.35 18.20
N SER A 32 2.45 -15.41 19.48
CA SER A 32 1.76 -14.64 20.53
C SER A 32 1.89 -13.13 20.33
N ALA A 33 3.07 -12.62 19.96
CA ALA A 33 3.27 -11.20 19.69
C ALA A 33 2.51 -10.73 18.44
N LEU A 34 2.46 -11.57 17.39
CA LEU A 34 1.71 -11.29 16.17
C LEU A 34 0.20 -11.27 16.45
N SER A 35 -0.32 -12.24 17.20
CA SER A 35 -1.72 -12.26 17.65
C SER A 35 -2.07 -11.02 18.47
N ALA A 36 -1.22 -10.64 19.44
CA ALA A 36 -1.44 -9.44 20.25
C ALA A 36 -1.42 -8.14 19.43
N GLN A 37 -0.58 -8.04 18.40
CA GLN A 37 -0.60 -6.89 17.48
C GLN A 37 -1.87 -6.85 16.65
N LEU A 38 -2.32 -7.99 16.10
CA LEU A 38 -3.55 -8.09 15.32
C LEU A 38 -4.79 -7.80 16.17
N GLU A 39 -4.81 -8.25 17.42
CA GLU A 39 -5.82 -7.88 18.40
C GLU A 39 -5.77 -6.37 18.71
N GLY A 40 -4.57 -5.79 18.85
CA GLY A 40 -4.40 -4.33 19.02
C GLY A 40 -4.98 -3.50 17.87
N PHE A 41 -4.91 -4.00 16.62
CA PHE A 41 -5.59 -3.39 15.48
C PHE A 41 -7.12 -3.54 15.54
N ALA A 42 -7.63 -4.63 16.12
CA ALA A 42 -9.05 -4.85 16.33
C ALA A 42 -9.63 -4.03 17.51
N VAL A 43 -8.83 -3.68 18.51
CA VAL A 43 -9.30 -2.98 19.73
C VAL A 43 -9.63 -1.50 19.49
N ASN A 44 -9.12 -0.86 18.43
CA ASN A 44 -9.61 0.45 17.96
C ASN A 44 -10.92 0.37 17.15
N SER A 45 -11.46 -0.83 16.96
CA SER A 45 -12.81 -1.09 16.45
C SER A 45 -13.56 -1.90 17.50
N GLN A 46 -14.02 -1.24 18.56
CA GLN A 46 -14.83 -1.87 19.60
C GLN A 46 -16.11 -2.49 19.00
N SER A 47 -16.06 -3.79 18.72
CA SER A 47 -17.01 -4.84 19.13
C SER A 47 -16.87 -6.08 18.24
N ALA A 48 -15.81 -6.87 18.46
CA ALA A 48 -15.81 -8.29 18.05
C ALA A 48 -16.51 -9.12 19.15
N GLY A 49 -17.77 -8.80 19.40
CA GLY A 49 -18.74 -9.77 19.87
C GLY A 49 -19.30 -10.44 18.63
N LEU A 50 -19.09 -11.75 18.52
CA LEU A 50 -19.54 -12.63 17.47
C LEU A 50 -21.09 -12.61 17.35
N VAL A 51 -21.67 -11.59 16.71
CA VAL A 51 -22.99 -11.60 16.06
C VAL A 51 -22.96 -10.58 14.93
N VAL A 52 -22.78 -11.05 13.69
CA VAL A 52 -23.11 -10.28 12.50
C VAL A 52 -24.63 -10.17 12.46
N ARG A 53 -25.16 -9.00 12.79
CA ARG A 53 -26.53 -8.62 12.40
C ARG A 53 -26.44 -7.35 11.57
N GLU A 54 -26.49 -7.60 10.27
CA GLU A 54 -27.05 -6.78 9.19
C GLU A 54 -27.36 -5.32 9.55
N GLU A 55 -26.49 -4.41 9.11
CA GLU A 55 -26.86 -3.06 8.63
C GLU A 55 -25.65 -2.23 8.11
N SER A 56 -24.41 -2.73 8.23
CA SER A 56 -23.17 -2.07 7.73
C SER A 56 -22.51 -2.74 6.51
N ASN A 57 -23.25 -3.57 5.77
CA ASN A 57 -22.69 -4.49 4.77
C ASN A 57 -22.13 -3.83 3.48
N ALA A 58 -22.43 -2.57 3.18
CA ALA A 58 -22.00 -1.94 1.93
C ALA A 58 -20.54 -1.44 1.96
N SER A 59 -20.08 -0.83 3.05
CA SER A 59 -18.71 -0.31 3.16
C SER A 59 -17.69 -1.42 3.43
N SER A 60 -18.06 -2.40 4.28
CA SER A 60 -17.28 -3.60 4.58
C SER A 60 -17.03 -4.47 3.34
N SER A 61 -18.07 -4.73 2.54
CA SER A 61 -17.93 -5.53 1.31
C SER A 61 -17.10 -4.81 0.23
N THR A 62 -17.26 -3.50 0.08
CA THR A 62 -16.48 -2.69 -0.86
C THR A 62 -15.00 -2.68 -0.47
N PHE A 63 -14.68 -2.51 0.82
CA PHE A 63 -13.31 -2.56 1.32
C PHE A 63 -12.66 -3.94 1.13
N ARG A 64 -13.40 -5.03 1.40
CA ARG A 64 -12.93 -6.40 1.16
C ARG A 64 -12.63 -6.65 -0.32
N ARG A 65 -13.51 -6.21 -1.22
CA ARG A 65 -13.29 -6.29 -2.68
C ARG A 65 -12.08 -5.47 -3.14
N GLU A 66 -11.90 -4.27 -2.62
CA GLU A 66 -10.72 -3.44 -2.92
C GLU A 66 -9.42 -4.11 -2.47
N ALA A 67 -9.42 -4.73 -1.28
CA ALA A 67 -8.26 -5.48 -0.79
C ALA A 67 -7.95 -6.71 -1.67
N HIS A 68 -8.98 -7.44 -2.11
CA HIS A 68 -8.82 -8.58 -3.01
C HIS A 68 -8.31 -8.16 -4.39
N ALA A 69 -8.85 -7.06 -4.94
CA ALA A 69 -8.37 -6.49 -6.19
C ALA A 69 -6.90 -6.05 -6.07
N TYR A 70 -6.54 -5.37 -4.98
CA TYR A 70 -5.16 -4.99 -4.71
C TYR A 70 -4.24 -6.22 -4.67
N TYR A 71 -4.63 -7.27 -3.96
CA TYR A 71 -3.85 -8.51 -3.89
C TYR A 71 -3.69 -9.18 -5.25
N TYR A 72 -4.77 -9.30 -6.02
CA TYR A 72 -4.76 -9.84 -7.38
C TYR A 72 -3.77 -9.09 -8.27
N TYR A 73 -3.87 -7.76 -8.35
CA TYR A 73 -2.97 -6.96 -9.17
C TYR A 73 -1.53 -6.95 -8.65
N SER A 74 -1.35 -7.00 -7.32
CA SER A 74 -0.02 -7.12 -6.74
C SER A 74 0.67 -8.40 -7.20
N LYS A 75 -0.01 -9.55 -7.19
CA LYS A 75 0.56 -10.82 -7.66
C LYS A 75 1.05 -10.72 -9.09
N LEU A 76 0.23 -10.17 -9.99
CA LEU A 76 0.61 -9.98 -11.39
C LEU A 76 1.85 -9.08 -11.55
N LEU A 77 1.95 -8.03 -10.74
CA LEU A 77 3.05 -7.07 -10.78
C LEU A 77 4.30 -7.51 -10.01
N TYR A 78 4.23 -8.59 -9.21
CA TYR A 78 5.38 -9.18 -8.51
C TYR A 78 5.93 -10.42 -9.23
N ASP A 79 5.14 -11.08 -10.07
CA ASP A 79 5.62 -12.22 -10.86
C ASP A 79 6.40 -11.75 -12.09
N ALA A 80 7.73 -11.71 -11.98
CA ALA A 80 8.62 -11.31 -13.08
C ALA A 80 8.58 -12.25 -14.30
N ARG A 81 7.90 -13.40 -14.23
CA ARG A 81 7.67 -14.28 -15.39
C ARG A 81 6.53 -13.77 -16.27
N LEU A 82 5.68 -12.90 -15.74
CA LEU A 82 4.59 -12.26 -16.49
C LEU A 82 5.05 -10.91 -17.01
N ALA A 83 4.63 -10.53 -18.22
CA ALA A 83 5.00 -9.25 -18.82
C ALA A 83 4.72 -8.03 -17.92
N PRO A 84 3.58 -7.92 -17.19
CA PRO A 84 3.35 -6.82 -16.25
C PRO A 84 4.36 -6.81 -15.09
N GLY A 85 4.71 -7.98 -14.53
CA GLY A 85 5.65 -8.08 -13.42
C GLY A 85 7.10 -7.83 -13.83
N GLN A 86 7.49 -8.26 -15.03
CA GLN A 86 8.78 -7.92 -15.61
C GLN A 86 8.92 -6.40 -15.78
N ALA A 87 7.96 -5.75 -16.45
CA ALA A 87 7.99 -4.31 -16.66
C ALA A 87 7.98 -3.50 -15.35
N ALA A 88 7.25 -3.98 -14.33
CA ALA A 88 7.24 -3.34 -13.02
C ALA A 88 8.61 -3.44 -12.32
N SER A 89 9.29 -4.59 -12.46
CA SER A 89 10.62 -4.82 -11.89
C SER A 89 11.67 -3.95 -12.57
N GLU A 90 11.67 -3.91 -13.90
CA GLU A 90 12.56 -3.05 -14.71
C GLU A 90 12.38 -1.57 -14.38
N PHE A 91 11.12 -1.11 -14.28
CA PHE A 91 10.83 0.26 -13.88
C PHE A 91 11.39 0.58 -12.48
N VAL A 92 11.11 -0.25 -11.48
CA VAL A 92 11.56 -0.01 -10.10
C VAL A 92 13.07 0.02 -10.03
N GLN A 93 13.76 -0.93 -10.67
CA GLN A 93 15.21 -0.96 -10.70
C GLN A 93 15.79 0.31 -11.33
N SER A 94 15.35 0.64 -12.55
CA SER A 94 15.82 1.83 -13.26
C SER A 94 15.52 3.13 -12.50
N PHE A 95 14.34 3.20 -11.87
CA PHE A 95 13.93 4.36 -11.09
C PHE A 95 14.78 4.54 -9.82
N VAL A 96 15.07 3.46 -9.11
CA VAL A 96 15.92 3.48 -7.91
C VAL A 96 17.34 3.90 -8.27
N GLU A 97 17.92 3.30 -9.32
CA GLU A 97 19.26 3.65 -9.82
C GLU A 97 19.33 5.14 -10.20
N LYS A 98 18.31 5.62 -10.92
CA LYS A 98 18.20 7.02 -11.28
C LYS A 98 18.11 7.93 -10.06
N CYS A 99 17.26 7.61 -9.08
CA CYS A 99 17.15 8.39 -7.85
C CYS A 99 18.48 8.45 -7.09
N GLY A 100 19.23 7.33 -7.03
CA GLY A 100 20.56 7.29 -6.41
C GLY A 100 21.61 8.13 -7.12
N SER A 101 21.44 8.40 -8.42
CA SER A 101 22.35 9.24 -9.21
C SER A 101 22.04 10.74 -9.17
N LEU A 102 20.86 11.13 -8.69
CA LEU A 102 20.41 12.51 -8.72
C LEU A 102 20.86 13.26 -7.45
N SER A 103 21.35 14.49 -7.64
CA SER A 103 21.52 15.42 -6.51
C SER A 103 20.13 15.91 -6.05
N PRO A 104 19.85 15.95 -4.73
CA PRO A 104 18.59 16.49 -4.20
C PRO A 104 18.27 17.92 -4.67
N THR A 105 19.31 18.71 -4.96
CA THR A 105 19.20 20.11 -5.40
C THR A 105 18.97 20.28 -6.91
N ALA A 106 19.23 19.25 -7.72
CA ALA A 106 19.14 19.30 -9.19
C ALA A 106 17.78 18.82 -9.73
N LEU A 107 16.83 18.52 -8.85
CA LEU A 107 15.63 17.79 -9.19
C LEU A 107 14.49 18.74 -9.58
N GLU A 108 14.02 18.64 -10.82
CA GLU A 108 12.78 19.28 -11.24
C GLU A 108 11.60 18.57 -10.57
N HIS A 109 10.93 19.25 -9.63
CA HIS A 109 9.90 18.72 -8.72
C HIS A 109 8.80 17.88 -9.38
N GLY A 110 8.51 18.07 -10.66
CA GLY A 110 7.47 17.34 -11.39
C GLY A 110 7.96 16.09 -12.14
N ARG A 111 9.27 15.96 -12.40
CA ARG A 111 9.76 14.99 -13.39
C ARG A 111 9.65 13.54 -12.92
N LEU A 112 10.07 13.24 -11.70
CA LEU A 112 10.00 11.88 -11.15
C LEU A 112 8.55 11.42 -10.90
N LEU A 113 7.67 12.35 -10.48
CA LEU A 113 6.24 12.06 -10.32
C LEU A 113 5.56 11.81 -11.67
N ALA A 114 5.94 12.55 -12.72
CA ALA A 114 5.48 12.29 -14.07
C ALA A 114 5.93 10.91 -14.57
N GLU A 115 7.17 10.49 -14.26
CA GLU A 115 7.67 9.16 -14.58
C GLU A 115 6.90 8.06 -13.84
N CYS A 116 6.60 8.23 -12.56
CA CYS A 116 5.74 7.30 -11.80
C CYS A 116 4.34 7.21 -12.43
N THR A 117 3.75 8.36 -12.81
CA THR A 117 2.45 8.40 -13.46
C THR A 117 2.45 7.68 -14.80
N ALA A 118 3.49 7.88 -15.61
CA ALA A 118 3.66 7.18 -16.89
C ALA A 118 3.87 5.67 -16.71
N ALA A 119 4.61 5.26 -15.67
CA ALA A 119 4.77 3.85 -15.33
C ALA A 119 3.45 3.20 -14.90
N VAL A 120 2.66 3.88 -14.06
CA VAL A 120 1.32 3.40 -13.67
C VAL A 120 0.43 3.21 -14.90
N GLN A 121 0.39 4.16 -15.82
CA GLN A 121 -0.39 4.05 -17.06
C GLN A 121 0.05 2.84 -17.91
N ARG A 122 1.35 2.67 -18.11
CA ARG A 122 1.93 1.55 -18.86
C ARG A 122 1.61 0.21 -18.22
N LEU A 123 1.76 0.09 -16.90
CA LEU A 123 1.48 -1.14 -16.17
C LEU A 123 -0.02 -1.47 -16.18
N CYS A 124 -0.91 -0.48 -16.09
CA CYS A 124 -2.34 -0.70 -16.28
C CYS A 124 -2.64 -1.31 -17.65
N ALA A 125 -2.04 -0.77 -18.71
CA ALA A 125 -2.23 -1.29 -20.07
C ALA A 125 -1.70 -2.73 -20.23
N LEU A 126 -0.54 -3.04 -19.64
CA LEU A 126 0.04 -4.39 -19.67
C LEU A 126 -0.81 -5.39 -18.89
N VAL A 127 -1.34 -5.00 -17.73
CA VAL A 127 -2.25 -5.86 -16.96
C VAL A 127 -3.52 -6.14 -17.76
N GLN A 128 -4.10 -5.12 -18.39
CA GLN A 128 -5.28 -5.31 -19.25
C GLN A 128 -4.99 -6.24 -20.44
N ALA A 129 -3.86 -6.05 -21.12
CA ALA A 129 -3.44 -6.93 -22.21
C ALA A 129 -3.27 -8.37 -21.73
N HIS A 130 -2.64 -8.57 -20.57
CA HIS A 130 -2.48 -9.90 -19.97
C HIS A 130 -3.82 -10.55 -19.62
N GLU A 131 -4.80 -9.80 -19.10
CA GLU A 131 -6.16 -10.28 -18.84
C GLU A 131 -6.95 -10.61 -20.13
N ASP A 132 -6.65 -9.92 -21.24
CA ASP A 132 -7.28 -10.15 -22.54
C ASP A 132 -6.64 -11.34 -23.28
N GLU A 133 -5.32 -11.55 -23.13
CA GLU A 133 -4.57 -12.70 -23.64
C GLU A 133 -4.89 -13.99 -22.86
N GLY A 134 -4.94 -13.91 -21.52
CA GLY A 134 -5.36 -15.02 -20.67
C GLY A 134 -6.80 -15.49 -20.95
N ARG A 135 -7.64 -14.63 -21.55
CA ARG A 135 -8.96 -15.00 -22.09
C ARG A 135 -8.91 -15.73 -23.42
N ARG A 136 -7.83 -15.61 -24.20
CA ARG A 136 -7.64 -16.30 -25.48
C ARG A 136 -6.98 -17.67 -25.32
N ASP A 137 -6.13 -17.86 -24.32
CA ASP A 137 -5.21 -19.01 -24.24
C ASP A 137 -5.60 -20.13 -23.24
N SER A 138 -6.83 -20.18 -22.71
CA SER A 138 -7.14 -20.98 -21.51
C SER A 138 -8.62 -21.46 -21.50
N TYR A 139 -9.07 -22.72 -21.41
CA TYR A 139 -8.58 -24.07 -21.01
C TYR A 139 -7.88 -24.24 -19.64
N ALA A 140 -7.55 -23.17 -18.94
CA ALA A 140 -6.91 -23.17 -17.61
C ALA A 140 -7.40 -21.98 -16.74
N ALA A 141 -8.66 -22.04 -16.31
CA ALA A 141 -9.14 -21.62 -14.99
C ALA A 141 -8.64 -20.27 -14.40
N ALA A 142 -8.62 -19.19 -15.17
CA ALA A 142 -8.90 -17.88 -14.59
C ALA A 142 -10.39 -17.64 -14.77
N GLU A 143 -11.18 -17.76 -13.69
CA GLU A 143 -12.60 -17.41 -13.64
C GLU A 143 -12.82 -16.08 -14.38
N PRO A 144 -13.41 -16.08 -15.59
CA PRO A 144 -13.46 -14.90 -16.47
C PRO A 144 -14.16 -13.68 -15.84
N GLY A 145 -14.91 -13.90 -14.75
CA GLY A 145 -15.60 -12.86 -13.98
C GLY A 145 -14.69 -12.05 -13.05
N LEU A 146 -13.63 -12.62 -12.49
CA LEU A 146 -12.82 -11.97 -11.45
C LEU A 146 -12.01 -10.77 -11.97
N ALA A 147 -11.43 -10.88 -13.17
CA ALA A 147 -10.71 -9.77 -13.80
C ALA A 147 -11.63 -8.60 -14.19
N ALA A 148 -12.85 -8.91 -14.65
CA ALA A 148 -13.86 -7.90 -14.96
C ALA A 148 -14.38 -7.22 -13.69
N GLU A 149 -14.59 -7.99 -12.63
CA GLU A 149 -15.00 -7.48 -11.32
C GLU A 149 -13.96 -6.51 -10.73
N PHE A 150 -12.66 -6.85 -10.80
CA PHE A 150 -11.61 -6.05 -10.18
C PHE A 150 -11.18 -4.81 -10.97
N ARG A 151 -11.60 -4.70 -12.23
CA ARG A 151 -11.22 -3.61 -13.15
C ARG A 151 -11.40 -2.19 -12.60
N PRO A 152 -12.46 -1.85 -11.84
CA PRO A 152 -12.60 -0.51 -11.24
C PRO A 152 -11.45 -0.12 -10.30
N TRP A 153 -10.77 -1.11 -9.70
CA TRP A 153 -9.67 -0.88 -8.75
C TRP A 153 -8.29 -1.02 -9.40
N LEU A 154 -8.19 -1.34 -10.69
CA LEU A 154 -6.92 -1.56 -11.38
C LEU A 154 -5.95 -0.41 -11.18
N ARG A 155 -6.34 0.81 -11.56
CA ARG A 155 -5.46 1.97 -11.53
C ARG A 155 -4.92 2.23 -10.12
N ARG A 156 -5.81 2.25 -9.13
CA ARG A 156 -5.45 2.51 -7.73
C ARG A 156 -4.53 1.44 -7.16
N SER A 157 -4.78 0.18 -7.54
CA SER A 157 -3.97 -0.96 -7.09
C SER A 157 -2.57 -0.93 -7.67
N VAL A 158 -2.46 -0.67 -8.98
CA VAL A 158 -1.18 -0.50 -9.68
C VAL A 158 -0.42 0.69 -9.11
N GLU A 159 -1.08 1.81 -8.92
CA GLU A 159 -0.52 3.02 -8.32
C GLU A 159 0.07 2.74 -6.93
N ARG A 160 -0.71 2.09 -6.06
CA ARG A 160 -0.25 1.68 -4.73
C ARG A 160 0.96 0.75 -4.82
N CYS A 161 0.97 -0.21 -5.75
CA CYS A 161 2.10 -1.10 -5.96
C CYS A 161 3.37 -0.35 -6.38
N VAL A 162 3.24 0.60 -7.32
CA VAL A 162 4.37 1.43 -7.77
C VAL A 162 4.91 2.25 -6.61
N TYR A 163 4.08 3.07 -5.97
CA TYR A 163 4.53 3.99 -4.91
C TYR A 163 5.01 3.27 -3.65
N THR A 164 4.52 2.08 -3.35
CA THR A 164 5.07 1.28 -2.24
C THR A 164 6.52 0.85 -2.51
N ARG A 165 6.90 0.66 -3.79
CA ARG A 165 8.25 0.25 -4.18
C ARG A 165 9.20 1.43 -4.38
N VAL A 166 8.70 2.57 -4.87
CA VAL A 166 9.53 3.76 -5.16
C VAL A 166 9.42 4.88 -4.12
N GLY A 167 8.55 4.73 -3.12
CA GLY A 167 8.28 5.74 -2.10
C GLY A 167 9.50 6.08 -1.25
N GLY A 168 10.29 5.09 -0.84
CA GLY A 168 11.53 5.31 -0.10
C GLY A 168 12.55 6.18 -0.86
N PRO A 169 12.92 5.82 -2.10
CA PRO A 169 13.78 6.66 -2.94
C PRO A 169 13.26 8.09 -3.14
N LEU A 170 11.95 8.25 -3.39
CA LEU A 170 11.32 9.56 -3.52
C LEU A 170 11.41 10.37 -2.22
N TRP A 171 11.16 9.73 -1.08
CA TRP A 171 11.23 10.33 0.24
C TRP A 171 12.64 10.82 0.57
N ASN A 172 13.67 10.02 0.30
CA ASN A 172 15.06 10.40 0.54
C ASN A 172 15.47 11.65 -0.25
N LEU A 173 15.00 11.77 -1.50
CA LEU A 173 15.25 12.95 -2.33
C LEU A 173 14.50 14.18 -1.80
N TYR A 174 13.27 13.99 -1.32
CA TYR A 174 12.49 15.05 -0.70
C TYR A 174 13.18 15.57 0.57
N GLU A 175 13.52 14.69 1.52
CA GLU A 175 14.21 15.06 2.76
C GLU A 175 15.55 15.75 2.49
N GLY A 176 16.34 15.24 1.54
CA GLY A 176 17.62 15.83 1.18
C GLY A 176 17.52 17.28 0.68
N ARG A 177 16.35 17.70 0.19
CA ARG A 177 16.09 19.06 -0.29
C ARG A 177 15.35 19.93 0.73
N HIS A 178 14.32 19.37 1.38
CA HIS A 178 13.34 20.13 2.15
C HIS A 178 13.53 20.02 3.67
N SER A 179 14.42 19.15 4.16
CA SER A 179 14.62 18.93 5.61
C SER A 179 14.84 20.22 6.40
N ALA A 180 15.59 21.20 5.86
CA ALA A 180 15.81 22.47 6.53
C ALA A 180 14.54 23.34 6.60
N GLU A 181 13.72 23.32 5.54
CA GLU A 181 12.45 24.04 5.48
C GLU A 181 11.40 23.36 6.37
N ASP A 182 11.29 22.03 6.31
CA ASP A 182 10.40 21.23 7.16
C ASP A 182 10.74 21.38 8.65
N ALA A 183 12.02 21.50 9.00
CA ALA A 183 12.45 21.79 10.37
C ALA A 183 11.95 23.16 10.85
N GLN A 184 11.93 24.18 9.98
CA GLN A 184 11.36 25.50 10.32
C GLN A 184 9.85 25.41 10.53
N TYR A 185 9.13 24.65 9.71
CA TYR A 185 7.70 24.43 9.90
C TYR A 185 7.41 23.68 11.19
N THR A 186 8.17 22.62 11.47
CA THR A 186 8.06 21.84 12.71
C THR A 186 8.28 22.73 13.94
N GLU A 187 9.29 23.60 13.90
CA GLU A 187 9.56 24.53 14.99
C GLU A 187 8.46 25.59 15.13
N LYS A 188 7.92 26.11 14.02
CA LYS A 188 6.76 27.04 14.05
C LYS A 188 5.52 26.38 14.68
N VAL A 189 5.22 25.13 14.30
CA VAL A 189 4.10 24.37 14.90
C VAL A 189 4.33 24.15 16.39
N ARG A 190 5.57 23.80 16.79
CA ARG A 190 5.93 23.65 18.21
C ARG A 190 5.75 24.95 19.00
N MET A 191 6.19 26.07 18.43
CA MET A 191 6.01 27.39 19.04
C MET A 191 4.52 27.75 19.17
N LEU A 192 3.71 27.52 18.14
CA LEU A 192 2.27 27.77 18.19
C LEU A 192 1.56 26.91 19.24
N GLY A 193 1.97 25.65 19.41
CA GLY A 193 1.43 24.79 20.47
C GLY A 193 1.79 25.23 21.90
N ALA A 194 2.77 26.12 22.06
CA ALA A 194 3.14 26.70 23.35
C ALA A 194 2.47 28.06 23.62
N VAL A 195 1.75 28.63 22.65
CA VAL A 195 0.99 29.87 22.81
C VAL A 195 -0.39 29.54 23.38
N SER A 196 -0.80 30.20 24.47
CA SER A 196 -2.15 30.04 25.00
C SER A 196 -3.20 30.51 23.99
N ASP A 197 -4.34 29.82 23.89
CA ASP A 197 -5.45 30.18 22.98
C ASP A 197 -5.83 31.67 23.04
N ALA A 198 -5.76 32.30 24.24
CA ALA A 198 -6.02 33.73 24.41
C ALA A 198 -5.06 34.63 23.63
N ALA A 199 -3.75 34.33 23.65
CA ALA A 199 -2.73 35.07 22.91
C ALA A 199 -2.80 34.79 21.40
N LEU A 200 -3.25 33.59 21.01
CA LEU A 200 -3.47 33.23 19.61
C LEU A 200 -4.68 33.99 19.02
N LEU A 201 -5.77 34.12 19.80
CA LEU A 201 -6.97 34.88 19.43
C LEU A 201 -6.71 36.39 19.35
N GLU A 202 -5.90 36.93 20.27
CA GLU A 202 -5.47 38.33 20.26
C GLU A 202 -4.58 38.64 19.04
N ALA A 203 -3.64 37.74 18.70
CA ALA A 203 -2.78 37.88 17.52
C ALA A 203 -3.53 37.72 16.18
N LEU A 204 -4.68 37.04 16.17
CA LEU A 204 -5.55 36.90 15.00
C LEU A 204 -6.59 38.03 14.89
N GLU A 205 -6.52 39.05 15.76
CA GLU A 205 -7.48 40.17 15.85
C GLU A 205 -8.95 39.72 15.92
N VAL A 206 -9.20 38.52 16.45
CA VAL A 206 -10.56 38.01 16.64
C VAL A 206 -11.14 38.72 17.85
N ARG A 207 -11.87 39.81 17.62
CA ARG A 207 -12.59 40.54 18.67
C ARG A 207 -13.60 39.61 19.34
N SER A 208 -13.42 39.38 20.64
CA SER A 208 -14.43 38.84 21.56
C SER A 208 -15.58 39.82 21.75
#